data_AF-A0A7Z9WU16-F1
#
_entry.id   AF-A0A7Z9WU16-F1
#
_cell.length_a   1.000
_cell.length_b   1.000
_cell.length_c   1.000
_cell.angle_alpha   90.00
_cell.angle_beta   90.00
_cell.angle_gamma   90.00
#
_symmetry.space_group_name_H-M   'P 1'
#
loop_
_entity.id
_entity.type
_entity.pdbx_description
1 polymer ?
#
loop_
_entity_poly.entity_id
_entity_poly.type
_entity_poly.pdbx_seq_one_letter_code
_entity_poly.pdbx_strand_id
1 'polypeptide(L)'
;YLREGNLIIIESTVPPKTTRRIYNYLNNGRRIYMAYCPERVLPGKILKELVENDRIIGGVNRESAELAKEIYSSFVDGNIYITDSTTAEMVKLMENTYRDVNIALANEFAKICEEIKVNVWEAIALANKHPRVNILNPGPGVGGHCISGAPYAHCPSSPHARASPVHRPR
;
A
#
# COMPACT_ATOMS: atom_id res chain seq x y z
N TYR A 1 -3.18 -23.93 -16.90
CA TYR A 1 -2.47 -24.99 -16.15
C TYR A 1 -1.22 -24.42 -15.51
N LEU A 2 -0.89 -24.85 -14.30
CA LEU A 2 0.28 -24.40 -13.53
C LEU A 2 1.37 -25.48 -13.63
N ARG A 3 2.59 -25.10 -14.01
CA ARG A 3 3.73 -26.01 -14.23
C ARG A 3 4.86 -25.71 -13.25
N GLU A 4 5.76 -26.68 -13.05
CA GLU A 4 6.97 -26.45 -12.27
C GLU A 4 7.84 -25.35 -12.90
N GLY A 5 8.50 -24.57 -12.04
CA GLY A 5 9.29 -23.41 -12.41
C GLY A 5 8.46 -22.16 -12.73
N ASN A 6 7.12 -22.22 -12.70
CA ASN A 6 6.30 -21.02 -12.88
C ASN A 6 6.46 -20.05 -11.70
N LEU A 7 6.62 -18.77 -12.03
CA LEU A 7 6.53 -17.66 -11.09
C LEU A 7 5.14 -17.03 -11.16
N ILE A 8 4.52 -16.90 -9.99
CA ILE A 8 3.24 -16.22 -9.81
C ILE A 8 3.49 -14.92 -9.07
N ILE A 9 3.02 -13.80 -9.62
CA ILE A 9 3.13 -12.50 -8.97
C ILE A 9 1.74 -11.99 -8.63
N ILE A 10 1.54 -11.61 -7.36
CA ILE A 10 0.32 -10.97 -6.89
C ILE A 10 0.58 -9.46 -6.80
N GLU A 11 -0.16 -8.67 -7.58
CA GLU A 11 -0.09 -7.19 -7.52
C GLU A 11 -1.27 -6.57 -6.78
N SER A 12 -2.40 -7.26 -6.71
CA SER A 12 -3.60 -6.80 -6.00
C SER A 12 -3.31 -6.54 -4.52
N THR A 13 -3.95 -5.51 -3.95
CA THR A 13 -3.83 -5.29 -2.49
C THR A 13 -4.47 -6.47 -1.74
N VAL A 14 -3.70 -7.09 -0.85
CA VAL A 14 -4.15 -8.25 -0.06
C VAL A 14 -3.75 -8.07 1.41
N PRO A 15 -4.49 -8.68 2.35
CA PRO A 15 -4.07 -8.71 3.75
C PRO A 15 -2.72 -9.42 3.95
N PRO A 16 -1.97 -9.11 5.03
CA PRO A 16 -0.71 -9.77 5.30
C PRO A 16 -0.90 -11.28 5.49
N LYS A 17 0.10 -12.04 5.04
CA LYS A 17 0.16 -13.51 4.95
C LYS A 17 -0.66 -14.13 3.83
N THR A 18 -1.31 -13.34 2.96
CA THR A 18 -2.16 -13.88 1.89
C THR A 18 -1.35 -14.65 0.85
N THR A 19 -0.26 -14.08 0.38
CA THR A 19 0.66 -14.68 -0.61
C THR A 19 1.18 -16.01 -0.10
N ARG A 20 1.60 -16.09 1.17
CA ARG A 20 2.05 -17.35 1.78
C ARG A 20 0.94 -18.40 1.88
N ARG A 21 -0.30 -18.00 2.18
CA ARG A 21 -1.45 -18.91 2.19
C ARG A 21 -1.75 -19.47 0.80
N ILE A 22 -1.73 -18.62 -0.23
CA ILE A 22 -1.95 -19.04 -1.62
C ILE A 22 -0.82 -19.95 -2.08
N TYR A 23 0.43 -19.62 -1.77
CA TYR A 23 1.57 -20.46 -2.06
C TYR A 23 1.41 -21.85 -1.45
N ASN A 24 1.11 -21.95 -0.15
CA ASN A 24 0.91 -23.25 0.51
C ASN A 24 -0.21 -24.08 -0.12
N TYR A 25 -1.26 -23.43 -0.64
CA TYR A 25 -2.36 -24.09 -1.33
C TYR A 25 -1.98 -24.58 -2.74
N LEU A 26 -1.11 -23.85 -3.45
CA LEU A 26 -0.73 -24.17 -4.83
C LEU A 26 0.52 -25.07 -4.94
N ASN A 27 1.41 -25.01 -3.95
CA ASN A 27 2.71 -25.69 -3.89
C ASN A 27 2.58 -27.19 -3.55
N ASN A 28 1.48 -27.87 -3.94
CA ASN A 28 1.15 -29.28 -3.66
C ASN A 28 2.20 -30.28 -4.20
N GLY A 29 3.42 -30.27 -3.66
CA GLY A 29 4.58 -31.05 -4.13
C GLY A 29 5.24 -30.51 -5.40
N ARG A 30 4.81 -29.38 -5.94
CA ARG A 30 5.38 -28.76 -7.17
C ARG A 30 6.41 -27.73 -6.79
N ARG A 31 7.52 -27.62 -7.54
CA ARG A 31 8.44 -26.48 -7.37
C ARG A 31 7.92 -25.26 -8.12
N ILE A 32 7.21 -24.36 -7.43
CA ILE A 32 6.71 -23.08 -7.98
C ILE A 32 7.30 -21.89 -7.22
N TYR A 33 7.31 -20.71 -7.85
CA TYR A 33 7.74 -19.47 -7.23
C TYR A 33 6.56 -18.53 -7.03
N MET A 34 6.60 -17.75 -5.95
CA MET A 34 5.56 -16.77 -5.70
C MET A 34 6.10 -15.50 -5.05
N ALA A 35 5.70 -14.36 -5.59
CA ALA A 35 6.05 -13.05 -5.07
C ALA A 35 4.82 -12.15 -4.98
N TYR A 36 4.90 -11.20 -4.05
CA TYR A 36 4.00 -10.08 -3.92
C TYR A 36 4.68 -8.83 -4.45
N CYS A 37 4.06 -8.13 -5.39
CA CYS A 37 4.62 -6.93 -5.99
C CYS A 37 3.53 -5.84 -6.07
N PRO A 38 3.28 -5.09 -4.97
CA PRO A 38 2.19 -4.14 -4.91
C PRO A 38 2.36 -3.03 -5.95
N GLU A 39 1.26 -2.70 -6.61
CA GLU A 39 1.21 -1.55 -7.51
C GLU A 39 1.30 -0.23 -6.73
N ARG A 40 2.02 0.76 -7.26
CA ARG A 40 2.29 2.07 -6.63
C ARG A 40 1.92 3.27 -7.50
N VAL A 41 1.31 3.05 -8.66
CA VAL A 41 0.88 4.13 -9.57
C VAL A 41 -0.29 4.97 -9.03
N LEU A 42 -0.22 6.27 -9.29
CA LEU A 42 -1.31 7.22 -9.16
C LEU A 42 -2.14 7.28 -10.45
N PRO A 43 -3.49 7.34 -10.35
CA PRO A 43 -4.34 7.59 -11.50
C PRO A 43 -3.94 8.88 -12.22
N GLY A 44 -3.80 8.82 -13.56
CA GLY A 44 -3.46 9.97 -14.41
C GLY A 44 -2.00 10.04 -14.87
N LYS A 45 -1.09 9.24 -14.31
CA LYS A 45 0.34 9.15 -14.75
C LYS A 45 0.88 7.72 -14.79
N ILE A 46 0.01 6.74 -15.04
CA ILE A 46 0.28 5.31 -14.87
C ILE A 46 1.55 4.84 -15.58
N LEU A 47 1.71 5.13 -16.88
CA LEU A 47 2.87 4.65 -17.65
C LEU A 47 4.20 5.22 -17.14
N LYS A 48 4.22 6.50 -16.76
CA LYS A 48 5.41 7.16 -16.25
C LYS A 48 5.79 6.60 -14.88
N GLU A 49 4.81 6.47 -14.00
CA GLU A 49 5.02 6.00 -12.64
C GLU A 49 5.31 4.49 -12.56
N LEU A 50 4.83 3.70 -13.52
CA LEU A 50 5.17 2.27 -13.60
C LEU A 50 6.67 2.05 -13.84
N VAL A 51 7.30 2.96 -14.59
CA VAL A 51 8.72 2.92 -14.93
C VAL A 51 9.57 3.58 -13.83
N GLU A 52 9.19 4.79 -13.41
CA GLU A 52 10.06 5.62 -12.57
C GLU A 52 9.98 5.31 -11.06
N ASN A 53 8.87 4.74 -10.57
CA ASN A 53 8.70 4.55 -9.13
C ASN A 53 9.57 3.41 -8.59
N ASP A 54 10.14 3.65 -7.41
CA ASP A 54 10.70 2.60 -6.57
C ASP A 54 9.67 1.50 -6.32
N ARG A 55 10.10 0.24 -6.40
CA ARG A 55 9.24 -0.94 -6.28
C ARG A 55 9.70 -1.82 -5.12
N ILE A 56 8.73 -2.34 -4.36
CA ILE A 56 8.97 -3.33 -3.31
C ILE A 56 8.50 -4.69 -3.81
N ILE A 57 9.33 -5.73 -3.65
CA ILE A 57 9.04 -7.09 -4.05
C ILE A 57 9.20 -8.01 -2.84
N GLY A 58 8.14 -8.73 -2.48
CA GLY A 58 8.14 -9.68 -1.38
C GLY A 58 8.03 -11.12 -1.85
N GLY A 59 9.10 -11.91 -1.77
CA GLY A 59 9.05 -13.34 -2.14
C GLY A 59 8.57 -14.23 -0.99
N VAL A 60 7.95 -15.37 -1.28
CA VAL A 60 7.72 -16.42 -0.26
C VAL A 60 9.04 -17.03 0.23
N ASN A 61 10.08 -16.93 -0.59
CA ASN A 61 11.49 -17.19 -0.32
C ASN A 61 12.36 -16.23 -1.15
N ARG A 62 13.67 -16.26 -0.94
CA ARG A 62 14.63 -15.36 -1.60
C ARG A 62 14.67 -15.54 -3.13
N GLU A 63 14.62 -16.79 -3.59
CA GLU A 63 14.64 -17.16 -5.02
C GLU A 63 13.43 -16.57 -5.76
N SER A 64 12.23 -16.65 -5.16
CA SER A 64 11.02 -16.06 -5.74
C SER A 64 11.11 -14.54 -5.85
N ALA A 65 11.74 -13.87 -4.87
CA ALA A 65 11.94 -12.43 -4.91
C ALA A 65 12.91 -12.00 -6.02
N GLU A 66 14.00 -12.76 -6.22
CA GLU A 66 14.95 -12.46 -7.31
C GLU A 66 14.32 -12.69 -8.68
N LEU A 67 13.63 -13.80 -8.90
CA LEU A 67 12.97 -14.06 -10.18
C LEU A 67 11.94 -12.99 -10.52
N ALA A 68 11.20 -12.50 -9.52
CA ALA A 68 10.30 -11.37 -9.72
C ALA A 68 11.06 -10.07 -10.02
N LYS A 69 12.16 -9.80 -9.30
CA LYS A 69 13.02 -8.64 -9.56
C LYS A 69 13.56 -8.65 -10.99
N GLU A 70 14.01 -9.79 -11.52
CA GLU A 70 14.49 -9.91 -12.90
C GLU A 70 13.43 -9.44 -13.92
N ILE A 71 12.17 -9.81 -13.71
CA ILE A 71 11.06 -9.37 -14.58
C ILE A 71 10.90 -7.85 -14.51
N TYR A 72 10.75 -7.28 -13.31
CA TYR A 72 10.50 -5.85 -13.17
C TYR A 72 11.72 -4.98 -13.55
N SER A 73 12.94 -5.50 -13.39
CA SER A 73 14.17 -4.78 -13.81
C SER A 73 14.25 -4.54 -15.31
N SER A 74 13.42 -5.20 -16.12
CA SER A 74 13.37 -4.97 -17.57
C SER A 74 12.69 -3.65 -17.98
N PHE A 75 11.92 -3.03 -17.08
CA PHE A 75 11.18 -1.80 -17.37
C PHE A 75 11.05 -0.81 -16.21
N VAL A 76 11.54 -1.13 -15.01
CA VAL A 76 11.56 -0.22 -13.86
C VAL A 76 12.94 0.44 -13.79
N ASP A 77 12.96 1.77 -13.89
CA ASP A 77 14.15 2.62 -13.70
C ASP A 77 14.37 2.98 -12.23
N GLY A 78 13.31 2.91 -11.41
CA GLY A 78 13.37 3.11 -9.96
C GLY A 78 14.13 2.02 -9.21
N ASN A 79 14.41 2.26 -7.93
CA ASN A 79 15.08 1.25 -7.10
C ASN A 79 14.13 0.07 -6.81
N ILE A 80 14.64 -1.14 -6.93
CA ILE A 80 13.90 -2.36 -6.56
C ILE A 80 14.42 -2.91 -5.23
N TYR A 81 13.55 -2.86 -4.22
CA TYR A 81 13.80 -3.40 -2.90
C TYR A 81 13.11 -4.75 -2.73
N ILE A 82 13.86 -5.71 -2.22
CA ILE A 82 13.43 -7.10 -2.05
C ILE A 82 13.28 -7.43 -0.56
N THR A 83 12.23 -8.15 -0.21
CA THR A 83 11.90 -8.56 1.17
C THR A 83 11.08 -9.87 1.14
N ASP A 84 10.51 -10.27 2.27
CA ASP A 84 9.54 -11.36 2.33
C ASP A 84 8.12 -10.90 1.95
N SER A 85 7.30 -11.82 1.46
CA SER A 85 5.94 -11.53 1.00
C SER A 85 5.07 -10.83 2.05
N THR A 86 5.21 -11.21 3.33
CA THR A 86 4.36 -10.67 4.40
C THR A 86 4.72 -9.23 4.70
N THR A 87 6.02 -8.91 4.72
CA THR A 87 6.50 -7.54 4.89
C THR A 87 6.03 -6.66 3.73
N ALA A 88 6.17 -7.11 2.48
CA ALA A 88 5.72 -6.33 1.32
C ALA A 88 4.20 -6.07 1.32
N GLU A 89 3.38 -7.05 1.71
CA GLU A 89 1.93 -6.89 1.90
C GLU A 89 1.64 -5.83 2.98
N MET A 90 2.35 -5.89 4.11
CA MET A 90 2.17 -4.93 5.20
C MET A 90 2.56 -3.51 4.78
N VAL A 91 3.69 -3.33 4.06
CA VAL A 91 4.12 -2.01 3.60
C VAL A 91 3.04 -1.36 2.73
N LYS A 92 2.42 -2.13 1.82
CA LYS A 92 1.35 -1.58 0.97
C LYS A 92 0.15 -1.08 1.80
N LEU A 93 -0.22 -1.82 2.85
CA LEU A 93 -1.29 -1.39 3.74
C LEU A 93 -0.89 -0.19 4.59
N MET A 94 0.36 -0.11 5.04
CA MET A 94 0.88 1.03 5.80
C MET A 94 0.85 2.32 4.97
N GLU A 95 1.23 2.26 3.70
CA GLU A 95 1.19 3.41 2.78
C GLU A 95 -0.23 3.95 2.61
N ASN A 96 -1.20 3.06 2.36
CA ASN A 96 -2.60 3.46 2.21
C ASN A 96 -3.18 3.97 3.54
N THR A 97 -2.86 3.33 4.66
CA THR A 97 -3.33 3.72 6.00
C THR A 97 -2.77 5.07 6.43
N TYR A 98 -1.48 5.32 6.18
CA TYR A 98 -0.87 6.63 6.45
C TYR A 98 -1.63 7.74 5.71
N ARG A 99 -1.94 7.52 4.42
CA ARG A 99 -2.68 8.49 3.61
C ARG A 99 -4.10 8.72 4.14
N ASP A 100 -4.83 7.65 4.43
CA ASP A 100 -6.21 7.73 4.95
C ASP A 100 -6.30 8.51 6.27
N VAL A 101 -5.49 8.12 7.26
CA VAL A 101 -5.47 8.75 8.59
C VAL A 101 -5.08 10.23 8.50
N ASN A 102 -4.10 10.58 7.67
CA ASN A 102 -3.68 11.98 7.54
C ASN A 102 -4.69 12.85 6.76
N ILE A 103 -5.44 12.29 5.80
CA ILE A 103 -6.55 13.04 5.17
C ILE A 103 -7.67 13.27 6.19
N ALA A 104 -8.00 12.26 7.00
CA ALA A 104 -9.00 12.43 8.04
C ALA A 104 -8.58 13.49 9.07
N LEU A 105 -7.32 13.49 9.49
CA LEU A 105 -6.77 14.53 10.36
C LEU A 105 -6.92 15.93 9.74
N ALA A 106 -6.60 16.08 8.46
CA ALA A 106 -6.78 17.34 7.74
C ALA A 106 -8.24 17.78 7.67
N ASN A 107 -9.18 16.84 7.48
CA ASN A 107 -10.61 17.12 7.49
C ASN A 107 -11.10 17.57 8.87
N GLU A 108 -10.60 16.99 9.96
CA GLU A 108 -10.92 17.45 11.32
C GLU A 108 -10.39 18.86 11.57
N PHE A 109 -9.17 19.19 11.11
CA PHE A 109 -8.67 20.57 11.17
C PHE A 109 -9.54 21.53 10.35
N ALA A 110 -10.05 21.11 9.18
CA ALA A 110 -10.93 21.95 8.38
C ALA A 110 -12.23 22.32 9.13
N LYS A 111 -12.86 21.35 9.82
CA LYS A 111 -14.05 21.60 10.64
C LYS A 111 -13.76 22.59 11.78
N ILE A 112 -12.68 22.37 12.52
CA ILE A 112 -12.27 23.26 13.62
C ILE A 112 -12.01 24.67 13.08
N CYS A 113 -11.27 24.79 11.97
CA CYS A 113 -10.95 26.06 11.34
C CYS A 113 -12.21 26.82 10.88
N GLU A 114 -13.22 26.11 10.38
CA GLU A 114 -14.51 26.69 10.00
C GLU A 114 -15.22 27.34 11.20
N GLU A 115 -15.24 26.66 12.36
CA GLU A 115 -15.86 27.17 13.59
C GLU A 115 -15.20 28.46 14.10
N ILE A 116 -13.87 28.54 14.00
CA ILE A 116 -13.09 29.69 14.49
C ILE A 116 -12.71 30.71 13.41
N LYS A 117 -13.25 30.56 12.19
CA LYS A 117 -13.01 31.44 11.03
C LYS A 117 -11.52 31.58 10.63
N VAL A 118 -10.79 30.46 10.67
CA VAL A 118 -9.41 30.36 10.17
C VAL A 118 -9.39 29.75 8.78
N ASN A 119 -8.53 30.26 7.89
CA ASN A 119 -8.32 29.63 6.58
C ASN A 119 -7.46 28.36 6.75
N VAL A 120 -8.11 27.19 6.68
CA VAL A 120 -7.41 25.89 6.84
C VAL A 120 -6.27 25.69 5.85
N TRP A 121 -6.39 26.18 4.62
CA TRP A 121 -5.35 26.03 3.59
C TRP A 121 -4.09 26.82 3.94
N GLU A 122 -4.28 28.04 4.44
CA GLU A 122 -3.19 28.88 4.94
C GLU A 122 -2.54 28.25 6.17
N ALA A 123 -3.34 27.79 7.13
CA ALA A 123 -2.86 27.15 8.35
C ALA A 123 -2.03 25.88 8.04
N ILE A 124 -2.50 25.01 7.15
CA ILE A 124 -1.76 23.82 6.70
C ILE A 124 -0.46 24.20 6.00
N ALA A 125 -0.50 25.20 5.11
CA ALA A 125 0.69 25.67 4.40
C ALA A 125 1.77 26.21 5.34
N LEU A 126 1.37 26.92 6.40
CA LEU A 126 2.28 27.41 7.45
C LEU A 126 2.80 26.28 8.34
N ALA A 127 1.93 25.36 8.77
CA ALA A 127 2.34 24.21 9.59
C ALA A 127 3.36 23.30 8.88
N ASN A 128 3.18 23.09 7.57
CA ASN A 128 4.08 22.30 6.73
C ASN A 128 5.43 22.98 6.45
N LYS A 129 5.67 24.21 6.94
CA LYS A 129 7.03 24.79 6.97
C LYS A 129 7.91 24.12 8.02
N HIS A 130 7.33 23.45 9.03
CA HIS A 130 8.10 22.71 10.01
C HIS A 130 8.62 21.39 9.40
N PRO A 131 9.92 21.07 9.49
CA PRO A 131 10.56 19.99 8.71
C PRO A 131 10.08 18.57 9.04
N ARG A 132 9.32 18.39 10.12
CA ARG A 132 8.77 17.09 10.55
C ARG A 132 7.24 17.02 10.44
N VAL A 133 6.61 18.03 9.83
CA VAL A 133 5.15 18.12 9.69
C VAL A 133 4.80 18.09 8.21
N ASN A 134 3.87 17.20 7.86
CA ASN A 134 3.34 17.07 6.51
C ASN A 134 1.84 16.73 6.59
N ILE A 135 1.02 17.73 6.85
CA ILE A 135 -0.44 17.63 6.86
C ILE A 135 -0.92 17.57 5.40
N LEU A 136 -1.75 16.57 5.09
CA LEU A 136 -2.35 16.38 3.77
C LEU A 136 -3.50 17.36 3.54
N ASN A 137 -4.00 17.42 2.31
CA ASN A 137 -5.09 18.32 1.96
C ASN A 137 -6.45 17.75 2.40
N PRO A 138 -7.33 18.59 3.00
CA PRO A 138 -8.71 18.22 3.26
C PRO A 138 -9.51 18.09 1.96
N GLY A 139 -10.65 17.42 2.02
CA GLY A 139 -11.56 17.20 0.90
C GLY A 139 -12.93 16.69 1.34
N PRO A 140 -13.85 16.38 0.39
CA PRO A 140 -15.21 15.95 0.72
C PRO A 140 -15.29 14.58 1.41
N GLY A 141 -14.16 13.88 1.54
CA GLY A 141 -14.04 12.56 2.14
C GLY A 141 -12.86 11.79 1.55
N VAL A 142 -12.67 10.55 2.00
CA VAL A 142 -11.66 9.65 1.44
C VAL A 142 -12.33 8.64 0.51
N GLY A 143 -12.06 8.74 -0.79
CA GLY A 143 -12.61 7.86 -1.84
C GLY A 143 -11.55 7.06 -2.58
N GLY A 144 -12.01 6.18 -3.49
CA GLY A 144 -11.16 5.40 -4.39
C GLY A 144 -10.91 3.96 -3.90
N HIS A 145 -10.72 3.04 -4.86
CA HIS A 145 -10.66 1.59 -4.63
C HIS A 145 -9.56 1.17 -3.64
N CYS A 146 -8.46 1.93 -3.58
CA CYS A 146 -7.29 1.57 -2.78
C CYS A 146 -7.27 2.17 -1.38
N ILE A 147 -7.91 3.32 -1.15
CA ILE A 147 -7.76 4.06 0.13
C ILE A 147 -8.92 3.73 1.07
N SER A 148 -10.16 3.71 0.57
CA SER A 148 -11.34 3.48 1.42
C SER A 148 -11.47 2.03 1.94
N GLY A 149 -10.74 1.06 1.35
CA GLY A 149 -10.79 -0.35 1.71
C GLY A 149 -9.52 -0.91 2.39
N ALA A 150 -8.35 -0.34 2.12
CA ALA A 150 -7.07 -0.88 2.62
C ALA A 150 -6.88 -0.80 4.16
N PRO A 151 -7.35 0.25 4.87
CA PRO A 151 -7.34 0.26 6.33
C PRO A 151 -8.18 -0.87 6.96
N TYR A 152 -9.15 -1.40 6.20
CA TYR A 152 -10.02 -2.51 6.59
C TYR A 152 -9.62 -3.84 5.94
N ALA A 153 -8.52 -3.89 5.18
CA ALA A 153 -7.94 -5.16 4.74
C ALA A 153 -7.31 -5.84 5.96
N HIS A 154 -8.18 -6.38 6.81
CA HIS A 154 -7.86 -6.89 8.11
C HIS A 154 -6.81 -7.99 7.99
N CYS A 155 -5.76 -7.93 8.79
CA CYS A 155 -5.00 -9.12 9.16
C CYS A 155 -5.90 -9.92 10.11
N PRO A 156 -6.59 -10.99 9.65
CA PRO A 156 -7.64 -11.64 10.46
C PRO A 156 -7.07 -12.25 11.75
N SER A 157 -5.76 -12.49 11.76
CA SER A 157 -5.02 -13.00 12.92
C SER A 157 -4.63 -11.95 13.97
N SER A 158 -4.84 -10.65 13.72
CA SER A 158 -4.48 -9.60 14.69
C SER A 158 -5.72 -9.05 15.41
N PRO A 159 -5.82 -9.19 16.75
CA PRO A 159 -6.90 -8.57 17.51
C PRO A 159 -6.87 -7.03 17.46
N HIS A 160 -5.70 -6.42 17.21
CA HIS A 160 -5.54 -4.98 17.05
C HIS A 160 -5.98 -4.44 15.68
N ALA A 161 -6.16 -5.30 14.67
CA ALA A 161 -6.61 -4.88 13.33
C ALA A 161 -8.08 -4.40 13.29
N ARG A 162 -8.77 -4.35 14.44
CA ARG A 162 -10.11 -3.77 14.62
C ARG A 162 -10.10 -2.30 15.05
N ALA A 163 -8.93 -1.69 15.21
CA ALA A 163 -8.76 -0.45 15.96
C ALA A 163 -8.43 0.80 15.11
N SER A 164 -8.92 0.92 13.87
CA SER A 164 -8.97 2.24 13.20
C SER A 164 -10.29 2.93 13.55
N PRO A 165 -10.28 3.99 14.39
CA PRO A 165 -11.50 4.67 14.81
C PRO A 165 -12.05 5.66 13.77
N VAL A 166 -11.38 5.82 12.62
CA VAL A 166 -11.47 7.04 11.81
C VAL A 166 -12.60 7.02 10.77
N HIS A 167 -13.06 5.83 10.37
CA HIS A 167 -14.32 5.67 9.66
C HIS A 167 -14.90 4.29 10.02
N ARG A 168 -16.15 4.24 10.46
CA ARG A 168 -17.00 3.12 10.10
C ARG A 168 -17.93 3.70 9.04
N PRO A 169 -18.02 3.14 7.82
CA PRO A 169 -19.15 3.49 6.98
C PRO A 169 -20.41 3.19 7.81
N ARG A 170 -21.25 4.21 7.98
CA ARG A 170 -22.58 4.02 8.56
C ARG A 170 -23.43 3.17 7.61
#